data_AF-A0A8C3JV65-F1
#
_entry.id   AF-A0A8C3JV65-F1
#
_cell.length_a   1.000
_cell.length_b   1.000
_cell.length_c   1.000
_cell.angle_alpha   90.00
_cell.angle_beta   90.00
_cell.angle_gamma   90.00
#
_symmetry.space_group_name_H-M   'P 1'
#
loop_
_entity.id
_entity.type
_entity.pdbx_description
1 polymer ?
#
loop_
_entity_poly.entity_id
_entity_poly.type
_entity_poly.pdbx_seq_one_letter_code
_entity_poly.pdbx_strand_id
1 'polypeptide(L)'
;ADAEEATAGSGTYTRHGFIFSSLAGCLEKRSEDSGLPVVSVVRDAESQLLPDVGAVVTCKVCSINSRFAKVHILYVGSTPLKSTFRGTIR
;
A
#
# COMPACT_ATOMS: atom_id res chain seq x y z
N ALA A 1 -11.84 -11.33 -15.74
CA ALA A 1 -13.15 -10.65 -15.81
C ALA A 1 -13.18 -9.82 -17.08
N ASP A 2 -14.36 -9.58 -17.66
CA ASP A 2 -14.46 -8.70 -18.81
C ASP A 2 -14.35 -7.23 -18.36
N ALA A 3 -13.67 -6.39 -19.15
CA ALA A 3 -13.45 -4.98 -18.80
C ALA A 3 -14.71 -4.11 -19.02
N GLU A 4 -15.72 -4.63 -19.73
CA GLU A 4 -17.02 -3.94 -19.83
C GLU A 4 -17.89 -4.12 -18.57
N GLU A 5 -17.69 -5.22 -17.83
CA GLU A 5 -18.50 -5.56 -16.65
C GLU A 5 -17.84 -5.17 -15.32
N ALA A 6 -16.55 -4.82 -15.34
CA ALA A 6 -15.79 -4.53 -14.15
C ALA A 6 -14.61 -3.60 -14.44
N THR A 7 -14.16 -2.86 -13.43
CA THR A 7 -12.96 -2.01 -13.53
C THR A 7 -11.76 -2.69 -12.87
N ALA A 8 -10.59 -2.60 -13.49
CA ALA A 8 -9.35 -3.16 -12.94
C ALA A 8 -8.84 -2.36 -11.73
N GLY A 9 -8.75 -3.01 -10.57
CA GLY A 9 -8.22 -2.47 -9.33
C GLY A 9 -6.79 -2.94 -9.02
N SER A 10 -6.35 -2.74 -7.78
CA SER A 10 -5.02 -3.15 -7.32
C SER A 10 -4.73 -4.63 -7.61
N GLY A 11 -3.52 -4.96 -8.04
CA GLY A 11 -3.12 -6.35 -8.36
C GLY A 11 -3.75 -6.94 -9.62
N THR A 12 -4.37 -6.11 -10.46
CA THR A 12 -4.90 -6.50 -11.78
C THR A 12 -4.44 -5.55 -12.88
N TYR A 13 -4.59 -5.96 -14.14
CA TYR A 13 -4.36 -5.12 -15.32
C TYR A 13 -5.30 -5.51 -16.46
N THR A 14 -5.58 -4.57 -17.37
CA THR A 14 -6.44 -4.82 -18.53
C THR A 14 -5.60 -5.07 -19.78
N ARG A 15 -5.92 -6.13 -20.53
CA ARG A 15 -5.31 -6.43 -21.82
C ARG A 15 -6.35 -7.01 -22.77
N HIS A 16 -6.48 -6.45 -23.96
CA HIS A 16 -7.44 -6.89 -25.00
C HIS A 16 -8.89 -7.05 -24.48
N GLY A 17 -9.37 -6.11 -23.66
CA GLY A 17 -10.74 -6.15 -23.12
C GLY A 17 -10.94 -7.07 -21.92
N PHE A 18 -9.90 -7.77 -21.46
CA PHE A 18 -9.98 -8.64 -20.28
C PHE A 18 -9.11 -8.13 -19.14
N ILE A 19 -9.60 -8.33 -17.91
CA ILE A 19 -8.89 -8.08 -16.66
C ILE A 19 -8.18 -9.35 -16.23
N PHE A 20 -6.86 -9.26 -16.09
CA PHE A 20 -5.96 -10.31 -15.64
C PHE A 20 -5.36 -9.95 -14.28
N SER A 21 -5.08 -10.97 -13.45
CA SER A 21 -4.31 -10.80 -12.22
C SER A 21 -2.83 -10.56 -12.53
N SER A 22 -2.23 -9.52 -11.95
CA SER A 22 -0.78 -9.31 -11.95
C SER A 22 -0.11 -9.88 -10.69
N LEU A 23 -0.89 -10.24 -9.67
CA LEU A 23 -0.43 -10.82 -8.41
C LEU A 23 -1.10 -12.17 -8.14
N ALA A 24 -0.36 -13.10 -7.52
CA ALA A 24 -0.95 -14.22 -6.79
C ALA A 24 -1.44 -13.71 -5.42
N GLY A 25 -2.72 -13.93 -5.12
CA GLY A 25 -3.40 -13.43 -3.92
C GLY A 25 -4.89 -13.78 -3.92
N CYS A 26 -5.67 -13.14 -3.05
CA CYS A 26 -7.11 -13.29 -2.96
C CYS A 26 -7.84 -12.26 -3.82
N LEU A 27 -8.89 -12.68 -4.52
CA LEU A 27 -9.73 -11.81 -5.33
C LEU A 27 -10.70 -11.03 -4.43
N GLU A 28 -10.63 -9.71 -4.46
CA GLU A 28 -11.62 -8.81 -3.85
C GLU A 28 -12.41 -8.10 -4.94
N LYS A 29 -13.74 -8.27 -4.92
CA LYS A 29 -14.67 -7.53 -5.76
C LYS A 29 -15.41 -6.52 -4.89
N ARG A 30 -15.17 -5.24 -5.11
CA ARG A 30 -15.86 -4.15 -4.41
C ARG A 30 -16.89 -3.53 -5.34
N SER A 31 -18.16 -3.62 -4.97
CA SER A 31 -19.22 -2.88 -5.66
C SER A 31 -19.19 -1.43 -5.20
N GLU A 32 -19.08 -0.49 -6.13
CA GLU A 32 -19.37 0.92 -5.84
C GLU A 32 -20.88 1.17 -6.02
N ASP A 33 -21.46 2.01 -5.17
CA ASP A 33 -22.91 2.27 -5.09
C ASP A 33 -23.53 2.82 -6.40
N SER A 34 -22.71 3.24 -7.38
CA SER A 34 -23.19 3.82 -8.64
C SER A 34 -22.33 3.49 -9.87
N GLY A 35 -21.50 2.45 -9.82
CA GLY A 35 -20.51 2.16 -10.87
C GLY A 35 -20.28 0.67 -11.15
N LEU A 36 -19.46 0.37 -12.15
CA LEU A 36 -18.99 -0.98 -12.41
C LEU A 36 -18.18 -1.49 -11.21
N PRO A 37 -18.34 -2.75 -10.77
CA PRO A 37 -17.59 -3.29 -9.66
C PRO A 37 -16.07 -3.27 -9.94
N VAL A 38 -15.29 -2.91 -8.93
CA VAL A 38 -13.83 -2.91 -9.01
C VAL A 38 -13.31 -4.29 -8.61
N VAL A 39 -12.54 -4.90 -9.50
CA VAL A 39 -11.90 -6.21 -9.29
C VAL A 39 -10.44 -6.00 -8.93
N SER A 40 -10.06 -6.43 -7.74
CA SER A 40 -8.69 -6.33 -7.23
C SER A 40 -8.18 -7.68 -6.75
N VAL A 41 -6.87 -7.89 -6.79
CA VAL A 41 -6.21 -9.05 -6.21
C VAL A 41 -5.24 -8.56 -5.15
N VAL A 42 -5.53 -8.89 -3.91
CA VAL A 42 -4.76 -8.46 -2.74
C VAL A 42 -3.99 -9.65 -2.18
N ARG A 43 -2.76 -9.41 -1.75
CA ARG A 43 -2.03 -10.38 -0.93
C ARG A 43 -2.38 -10.14 0.53
N ASP A 44 -2.32 -11.18 1.34
CA ASP A 44 -2.44 -11.11 2.80
C ASP A 44 -1.26 -10.36 3.47
N ALA A 45 -0.42 -9.71 2.67
CA ALA A 45 0.43 -8.64 3.16
C ALA A 45 -0.49 -7.45 3.47
N GLU A 46 -0.95 -7.38 4.73
CA GLU A 46 -1.65 -6.24 5.32
C GLU A 46 -1.14 -4.93 4.71
N SER A 47 -2.08 -4.09 4.28
CA SER A 47 -1.81 -2.76 3.71
C SER A 47 -0.70 -2.08 4.49
N GLN A 48 0.46 -1.89 3.86
CA GLN A 48 1.54 -1.17 4.51
C GLN A 48 1.05 0.26 4.77
N LEU A 49 0.84 0.59 6.03
CA LEU A 49 0.48 1.94 6.44
C LEU A 49 1.60 2.89 6.00
N LEU A 50 1.25 3.87 5.18
CA LEU A 50 2.14 4.95 4.82
C LEU A 50 1.91 6.11 5.79
N PRO A 51 2.96 6.71 6.37
CA PRO A 51 2.80 7.88 7.22
C PRO A 51 2.40 9.10 6.39
N ASP A 52 1.32 9.77 6.79
CA ASP A 52 0.87 11.03 6.18
C ASP A 52 1.64 12.24 6.72
N VAL A 53 1.56 13.36 6.00
CA VAL A 53 2.14 14.63 6.46
C VAL A 53 1.48 15.06 7.77
N GLY A 54 2.30 15.34 8.78
CA GLY A 54 1.82 15.69 10.13
C GLY A 54 1.57 14.49 11.05
N ALA A 55 1.76 13.25 10.58
CA ALA A 55 1.67 12.08 11.43
C ALA A 55 2.79 12.03 12.47
N VAL A 56 2.44 11.61 13.69
CA VAL A 56 3.41 11.34 14.76
C VAL A 56 3.90 9.91 14.64
N VAL A 57 5.22 9.73 14.58
CA VAL A 57 5.85 8.43 14.34
C VAL A 57 6.89 8.10 15.40
N THR A 58 7.00 6.82 15.75
CA THR A 58 8.09 6.33 16.59
C THR A 58 9.16 5.72 15.70
N CYS A 59 10.41 6.17 15.84
CA CYS A 59 11.52 5.71 15.01
C CYS A 59 12.76 5.31 15.83
N LYS A 60 13.58 4.45 15.25
CA LYS A 60 14.90 4.06 15.75
C LYS A 60 15.98 4.79 14.96
N VAL A 61 16.88 5.47 15.65
CA VAL A 61 18.04 6.10 15.02
C VAL A 61 19.05 5.03 14.59
N CYS A 62 19.43 5.05 13.32
CA CYS A 62 20.33 4.06 12.72
C CYS A 62 21.76 4.59 12.55
N SER A 63 21.91 5.87 12.20
CA SER A 63 23.21 6.49 11.97
C SER A 63 23.08 8.00 12.11
N ILE A 64 24.08 8.63 12.70
CA ILE A 64 24.10 10.08 12.96
C ILE A 64 25.28 10.68 12.21
N ASN A 65 25.02 11.76 11.49
CA ASN A 65 26.01 12.66 10.91
C ASN A 65 25.72 14.08 11.43
N SER A 66 26.69 14.98 11.36
CA SER A 66 26.54 16.38 11.78
C SER A 66 25.41 17.11 11.07
N ARG A 67 25.04 16.66 9.85
CA ARG A 67 24.00 17.29 9.03
C ARG A 67 22.64 16.60 9.09
N PHE A 68 22.57 15.34 9.50
CA PHE A 68 21.34 14.57 9.54
C PHE A 68 21.50 13.24 10.28
N ALA A 69 20.40 12.71 10.79
CA ALA A 69 20.31 11.36 11.33
C ALA A 69 19.41 10.49 10.43
N LYS A 70 19.90 9.30 10.06
CA LYS A 70 19.11 8.27 9.39
C LYS A 70 18.32 7.52 10.44
N VAL A 71 17.02 7.34 10.21
CA VAL A 71 16.11 6.64 11.12
C VAL A 71 15.31 5.57 10.40
N HIS A 72 14.91 4.53 11.12
CA HIS A 72 13.88 3.58 10.68
C HIS A 72 12.61 3.83 11.49
N ILE A 73 11.51 4.12 10.83
CA ILE A 73 10.20 4.28 11.46
C ILE A 73 9.66 2.88 11.78
N LEU A 74 9.20 2.72 13.01
CA LEU A 74 8.69 1.48 13.57
C LEU A 74 7.20 1.55 13.84
N TYR A 75 6.67 2.71 14.21
CA TYR A 75 5.24 2.92 14.49
C TYR A 75 4.76 4.22 13.85
N VAL A 76 3.52 4.20 13.36
CA VAL A 76 2.74 5.38 12.99
C VAL A 76 1.57 5.46 13.98
N GLY A 77 1.54 6.50 14.82
CA GLY A 77 0.62 6.53 15.97
C GLY A 77 0.84 5.33 16.89
N SER A 78 -0.20 4.50 17.07
CA SER A 78 -0.17 3.26 17.86
C SER A 78 0.04 1.99 17.03
N THR A 79 0.11 2.09 15.70
CA THR A 79 0.16 0.91 14.83
C THR A 79 1.60 0.59 14.41
N PRO A 80 2.11 -0.64 14.68
CA PRO A 80 3.43 -1.04 14.24
C PRO A 80 3.49 -1.21 12.72
N LEU A 81 4.62 -0.81 12.12
CA LEU A 81 4.95 -1.07 10.72
C LEU A 81 5.66 -2.42 10.61
N LYS A 82 5.16 -3.31 9.72
CA LYS A 82 5.79 -4.61 9.45
C LYS A 82 7.08 -4.49 8.63
N SER A 83 7.21 -3.46 7.80
CA SER A 83 8.39 -3.21 6.98
C SER A 83 9.18 -2.00 7.48
N THR A 84 10.48 -1.99 7.23
CA THR A 84 11.35 -0.90 7.64
C THR A 84 11.13 0.32 6.73
N PHE A 85 10.50 1.36 7.28
CA PHE A 85 10.33 2.62 6.57
C PHE A 85 11.49 3.56 6.90
N ARG A 86 12.23 4.02 5.89
CA ARG A 86 13.45 4.83 6.10
C ARG A 86 13.11 6.31 6.13
N GLY A 87 13.57 7.01 7.17
CA GLY A 87 13.43 8.45 7.33
C GLY A 87 14.77 9.15 7.55
N THR A 88 14.77 10.47 7.42
CA THR A 88 15.94 11.33 7.71
C THR A 88 15.48 12.51 8.57
N ILE A 89 16.16 12.75 9.68
CA ILE A 89 16.01 13.95 10.51
C ILE A 89 17.14 14.91 10.12
N ARG A 90 16.82 16.16 9.80
CA ARG A 90 17.78 17.18 9.36
C ARG A 90 17.75 18.39 10.28
#